data_AF-A0A5B9QWV7-F1
#
_entry.id   AF-A0A5B9QWV7-F1
#
_cell.length_a   1.000
_cell.length_b   1.000
_cell.length_c   1.000
_cell.angle_alpha   90.00
_cell.angle_beta   90.00
_cell.angle_gamma   90.00
#
_symmetry.space_group_name_H-M   'P 1'
#
loop_
_entity.id
_entity.type
_entity.pdbx_description
1 polymer ?
#
loop_
_entity_poly.entity_id
_entity_poly.type
_entity_poly.pdbx_seq_one_letter_code
_entity_poly.pdbx_strand_id
1 'polypeptide(L)'
;MSSRKPRKGFSLLEIIAAVIILAVVAAATVATVAPMRQKADDKMSIQELATLNSLANTYFIEYGTFPTSIGSLRTSGYIAYTTPEDKTRYNQLNKKYAYDRATGTFSKR
;
A
#
# COMPACT_ATOMS: atom_id res chain seq x y z
N MET A 1 62.03 -20.95 -2.06
CA MET A 1 61.31 -20.08 -3.03
C MET A 1 59.82 -20.35 -2.93
N SER A 2 59.01 -19.35 -2.58
CA SER A 2 57.54 -19.48 -2.56
C SER A 2 57.00 -19.11 -3.93
N SER A 3 56.43 -20.07 -4.65
CA SER A 3 55.83 -19.91 -5.97
C SER A 3 54.44 -19.28 -5.85
N ARG A 4 54.28 -18.03 -6.28
CA ARG A 4 52.97 -17.38 -6.37
C ARG A 4 52.19 -17.99 -7.53
N LYS A 5 51.09 -18.69 -7.23
CA LYS A 5 50.17 -19.25 -8.23
C LYS A 5 49.47 -18.09 -8.97
N PRO A 6 49.38 -18.10 -10.31
CA PRO A 6 48.67 -17.06 -11.05
C PRO A 6 47.18 -17.10 -10.71
N ARG A 7 46.61 -15.95 -10.34
CA ARG A 7 45.18 -15.79 -10.10
C ARG A 7 44.49 -15.71 -11.46
N LYS A 8 43.61 -16.67 -11.78
CA LYS A 8 42.76 -16.59 -12.97
C LYS A 8 41.75 -15.46 -12.75
N GLY A 9 41.78 -14.46 -13.62
CA GLY A 9 40.77 -13.39 -13.67
C GLY A 9 39.49 -13.87 -14.36
N PHE A 10 38.43 -13.07 -14.24
CA PHE A 10 37.16 -13.31 -14.94
C PHE A 10 37.32 -13.25 -16.45
N SER A 11 36.65 -14.14 -17.17
CA SER A 11 36.55 -14.13 -18.63
C SER A 11 35.44 -13.19 -19.10
N LEU A 12 35.64 -12.53 -20.24
CA LEU A 12 34.59 -11.73 -20.91
C LEU A 12 33.33 -12.55 -21.19
N LEU A 13 33.51 -13.83 -21.55
CA LEU A 13 32.40 -14.74 -21.81
C LEU A 13 31.53 -14.98 -20.57
N GLU A 14 32.16 -15.08 -19.39
CA GLU A 14 31.44 -15.27 -18.12
C GLU A 14 30.58 -14.06 -17.79
N ILE A 15 31.07 -12.85 -18.07
CA ILE A 15 30.29 -11.62 -17.85
C ILE A 15 29.12 -11.53 -18.83
N ILE A 16 29.31 -11.87 -20.10
CA ILE A 16 28.23 -11.87 -21.10
C ILE A 16 27.14 -12.88 -20.71
N ALA A 17 27.51 -14.11 -20.35
CA ALA A 17 26.56 -15.11 -19.89
C ALA A 17 25.80 -14.65 -18.62
N ALA A 18 26.50 -14.03 -17.67
CA ALA A 18 25.88 -13.49 -16.46
C ALA A 18 24.86 -12.38 -16.76
N VAL A 19 25.20 -11.42 -17.63
CA VAL A 19 24.30 -10.31 -18.00
C VAL A 19 23.05 -10.82 -18.72
N ILE A 20 23.19 -11.85 -19.58
CA ILE A 20 22.05 -12.47 -20.25
C ILE A 20 21.09 -13.10 -19.24
N ILE A 21 21.62 -13.87 -18.27
CA ILE A 21 20.80 -14.48 -17.22
C ILE A 21 20.09 -13.39 -16.39
N LEU A 22 20.82 -12.33 -16.00
CA LEU A 22 20.24 -11.21 -15.26
C LEU A 22 19.14 -10.49 -16.05
N ALA A 23 19.31 -10.32 -17.36
CA ALA A 23 18.29 -9.70 -18.22
C ALA A 23 17.00 -10.52 -18.27
N VAL A 24 17.11 -11.86 -18.40
CA VAL A 24 15.95 -12.76 -18.42
C VAL A 24 15.22 -12.75 -17.08
N VAL A 25 15.96 -12.87 -15.96
CA VAL A 25 15.38 -12.82 -14.62
C VAL A 25 14.71 -11.46 -14.36
N ALA A 26 15.37 -10.36 -14.72
CA ALA A 26 14.80 -9.02 -14.57
C ALA A 26 13.48 -8.88 -15.35
N ALA A 27 13.43 -9.32 -16.61
CA ALA A 27 12.21 -9.28 -17.42
C ALA A 27 11.06 -10.09 -16.78
N ALA A 28 11.33 -11.31 -16.31
CA ALA A 28 10.34 -12.16 -15.65
C ALA A 28 9.83 -11.55 -14.33
N THR A 29 10.70 -10.92 -13.54
CA THR A 29 10.30 -10.27 -12.27
C THR A 29 9.39 -9.06 -12.53
N VAL A 30 9.67 -8.25 -13.55
CA VAL A 30 8.80 -7.10 -13.88
C VAL A 30 7.41 -7.58 -14.30
N ALA A 31 7.32 -8.61 -15.15
CA ALA A 31 6.05 -9.18 -15.61
C ALA A 31 5.17 -9.72 -14.47
N THR A 32 5.77 -10.15 -13.36
CA THR A 32 5.06 -10.74 -12.22
C THR A 32 4.75 -9.74 -11.12
N VAL A 33 5.66 -8.83 -10.81
CA VAL A 33 5.52 -7.85 -9.71
C VAL A 33 4.48 -6.77 -10.03
N ALA A 34 4.40 -6.30 -11.28
CA ALA A 34 3.45 -5.26 -11.67
C ALA A 34 1.98 -5.63 -11.39
N PRO A 35 1.45 -6.78 -11.88
CA PRO A 35 0.06 -7.17 -11.58
C PRO A 35 -0.13 -7.56 -10.11
N MET A 36 0.90 -8.06 -9.41
CA MET A 36 0.81 -8.33 -7.97
C MET A 36 0.62 -7.05 -7.15
N ARG A 37 1.30 -5.95 -7.52
CA ARG A 37 1.11 -4.65 -6.87
C ARG A 37 -0.31 -4.12 -7.06
N GLN A 38 -0.83 -4.15 -8.28
CA GLN A 38 -2.22 -3.73 -8.56
C GLN A 38 -3.24 -4.53 -7.73
N LYS A 39 -3.10 -5.85 -7.68
CA LYS A 39 -3.96 -6.71 -6.85
C LYS A 39 -3.83 -6.40 -5.36
N ALA A 40 -2.64 -6.07 -4.89
CA ALA A 40 -2.42 -5.68 -3.50
C ALA A 40 -3.12 -4.34 -3.19
N ASP A 41 -2.96 -3.35 -4.07
CA ASP A 41 -3.61 -2.04 -3.93
C ASP A 41 -5.14 -2.15 -3.91
N ASP A 42 -5.72 -3.00 -4.77
CA ASP A 42 -7.15 -3.27 -4.80
C ASP A 42 -7.63 -3.92 -3.49
N LYS A 43 -6.91 -4.94 -3.00
CA LYS A 43 -7.22 -5.60 -1.71
C LYS A 43 -7.10 -4.63 -0.53
N MET A 44 -6.05 -3.81 -0.51
CA MET A 44 -5.88 -2.76 0.50
C MET A 44 -7.05 -1.77 0.46
N SER A 45 -7.50 -1.38 -0.75
CA SER A 45 -8.63 -0.45 -0.88
C SER A 45 -9.94 -1.01 -0.34
N ILE A 46 -10.19 -2.32 -0.52
CA ILE A 46 -11.35 -3.03 0.03
C ILE A 46 -11.25 -3.10 1.56
N GLN A 47 -10.07 -3.42 2.10
CA GLN A 47 -9.85 -3.49 3.54
C GLN A 47 -10.01 -2.12 4.21
N GLU A 48 -9.50 -1.05 3.59
CA GLU A 48 -9.66 0.32 4.05
C GLU A 48 -11.15 0.72 4.09
N LEU A 49 -11.93 0.41 3.04
CA LEU A 49 -13.37 0.65 3.02
C LEU A 49 -14.10 -0.11 4.13
N ALA A 50 -13.80 -1.40 4.30
CA ALA A 50 -14.39 -2.21 5.35
C ALA A 50 -14.06 -1.65 6.74
N THR A 51 -12.83 -1.18 6.94
CA THR A 51 -12.40 -0.55 8.20
C THR A 51 -13.16 0.75 8.45
N LEU A 52 -13.26 1.64 7.45
CA LEU A 52 -13.99 2.90 7.59
C LEU A 52 -15.48 2.70 7.85
N ASN A 53 -16.12 1.74 7.16
CA ASN A 53 -17.50 1.36 7.40
C ASN A 53 -17.70 0.79 8.82
N SER A 54 -16.75 -0.02 9.29
CA SER A 54 -16.76 -0.52 10.66
C SER A 54 -16.70 0.62 11.67
N LEU A 55 -15.83 1.62 11.47
CA LEU A 55 -15.74 2.81 12.34
C LEU A 55 -17.04 3.63 12.34
N ALA A 56 -17.67 3.82 11.18
CA ALA A 56 -18.97 4.48 11.10
C ALA A 56 -20.08 3.71 11.82
N ASN A 57 -20.07 2.38 11.73
CA ASN A 57 -20.99 1.52 12.47
C ASN A 57 -20.73 1.57 13.98
N THR A 58 -19.47 1.57 14.42
CA THR A 58 -19.13 1.75 15.84
C THR A 58 -19.64 3.09 16.36
N TYR A 59 -19.44 4.17 15.59
CA TYR A 59 -20.01 5.48 15.92
C TYR A 59 -21.54 5.41 16.03
N PHE A 60 -22.23 4.72 15.11
CA PHE A 60 -23.68 4.55 15.18
C PHE A 60 -24.12 3.78 16.43
N ILE A 61 -23.39 2.74 16.83
CA ILE A 61 -23.67 1.96 18.04
C ILE A 61 -23.53 2.83 19.30
N GLU A 62 -22.53 3.72 19.34
CA GLU A 62 -22.27 4.58 20.51
C GLU A 62 -23.23 5.78 20.59
N TYR A 63 -23.52 6.44 19.48
CA TYR A 63 -24.25 7.71 19.45
C TYR A 63 -25.68 7.60 18.88
N GLY A 64 -26.09 6.42 18.41
CA GLY A 64 -27.41 6.16 17.81
C GLY A 64 -27.64 6.85 16.45
N THR A 65 -26.63 7.51 15.90
CA THR A 65 -26.71 8.28 14.65
C THR A 65 -25.43 8.07 13.84
N PHE A 66 -25.53 8.08 12.51
CA PHE A 66 -24.33 8.00 11.67
C PHE A 66 -23.53 9.29 11.74
N PRO A 67 -22.18 9.23 11.60
CA PRO A 67 -21.37 10.43 11.61
C PRO A 67 -21.76 11.36 10.45
N THR A 68 -21.67 12.67 10.63
CA THR A 68 -22.06 13.63 9.56
C THR A 68 -21.04 13.70 8.43
N SER A 69 -19.79 13.34 8.72
CA SER A 69 -18.68 13.32 7.79
C SER A 69 -17.53 12.45 8.33
N ILE A 70 -16.54 12.15 7.46
CA ILE A 70 -15.26 11.57 7.91
C ILE A 70 -14.54 12.46 8.94
N GLY A 71 -14.78 13.78 8.88
CA GLY A 71 -14.27 14.73 9.87
C GLY A 71 -14.86 14.52 11.26
N SER A 72 -16.10 14.04 11.38
CA SER A 72 -16.70 13.65 12.66
C SER A 72 -15.98 12.46 13.26
N LEU A 73 -15.67 11.43 12.46
CA LEU A 73 -14.90 10.27 12.93
C LEU A 73 -13.50 10.67 13.43
N ARG A 74 -12.87 11.64 12.77
CA ARG A 74 -11.61 12.23 13.22
C ARG A 74 -11.76 12.95 14.56
N THR A 75 -12.73 13.86 14.66
CA THR A 75 -12.94 14.66 15.88
C THR A 75 -13.36 13.79 17.07
N SER A 76 -14.08 12.70 16.82
CA SER A 76 -14.48 11.71 17.84
C SER A 76 -13.40 10.66 18.15
N GLY A 77 -12.20 10.77 17.56
CA GLY A 77 -11.05 9.93 17.91
C GLY A 77 -10.99 8.56 17.22
N TYR A 78 -11.93 8.22 16.34
CA TYR A 78 -11.91 6.97 15.56
C TYR A 78 -10.84 6.95 14.48
N ILE A 79 -10.39 8.12 14.05
CA ILE A 79 -9.31 8.27 13.06
C ILE A 79 -8.21 9.13 13.68
N ALA A 80 -7.00 8.60 13.73
CA ALA A 80 -5.83 9.32 14.22
C ALA A 80 -5.58 10.60 13.41
N TYR A 81 -5.17 11.67 14.09
CA TYR A 81 -4.89 12.98 13.49
C TYR A 81 -3.82 13.77 14.24
N THR A 82 -2.98 13.09 15.02
CA THR A 82 -2.04 13.74 15.95
C THR A 82 -0.69 13.99 15.28
N THR A 83 -0.19 13.02 14.52
CA THR A 83 1.12 13.10 13.85
C THR A 83 1.02 13.69 12.42
N PRO A 84 2.12 14.20 11.84
CA PRO A 84 2.16 14.58 10.42
C PRO A 84 1.76 13.44 9.47
N GLU A 85 2.14 12.21 9.81
CA GLU A 85 1.81 10.99 9.08
C GLU A 85 0.30 10.74 9.11
N ASP A 86 -0.34 10.89 10.27
CA ASP A 86 -1.80 10.75 10.42
C ASP A 86 -2.56 11.78 9.59
N LYS A 87 -2.09 13.03 9.59
CA LYS A 87 -2.70 14.10 8.77
C LYS A 87 -2.63 13.75 7.29
N THR A 88 -1.50 13.22 6.84
CA THR A 88 -1.31 12.78 5.46
C THR A 88 -2.25 11.62 5.14
N ARG A 89 -2.34 10.63 6.02
CA ARG A 89 -3.25 9.49 5.88
C ARG A 89 -4.71 9.94 5.84
N TYR A 90 -5.13 10.82 6.74
CA TYR A 90 -6.49 11.39 6.74
C TYR A 90 -6.80 12.09 5.42
N ASN A 91 -5.88 12.92 4.92
CA ASN A 91 -6.06 13.63 3.65
C ASN A 91 -6.15 12.65 2.47
N GLN A 92 -5.38 11.57 2.48
CA GLN A 92 -5.46 10.51 1.47
C GLN A 92 -6.80 9.79 1.52
N LEU A 93 -7.26 9.37 2.72
CA LEU A 93 -8.56 8.72 2.91
C LEU A 93 -9.71 9.64 2.45
N ASN A 94 -9.68 10.91 2.87
CA ASN A 94 -10.68 11.90 2.51
C ASN A 94 -10.66 12.24 1.01
N LYS A 95 -9.54 12.06 0.30
CA LYS A 95 -9.47 12.21 -1.15
C LYS A 95 -9.99 10.96 -1.87
N LYS A 96 -9.56 9.76 -1.42
CA LYS A 96 -9.84 8.46 -2.05
C LYS A 96 -11.28 8.01 -1.87
N TYR A 97 -11.91 8.34 -0.74
CA TYR A 97 -13.23 7.83 -0.36
C TYR A 97 -14.25 8.93 -0.19
N ALA A 98 -15.42 8.75 -0.81
CA ALA A 98 -16.62 9.50 -0.51
C ALA A 98 -17.34 8.88 0.69
N TYR A 99 -18.04 9.72 1.44
CA TYR A 99 -18.84 9.30 2.59
C TYR A 99 -20.28 9.74 2.40
N ASP A 100 -21.21 8.80 2.50
CA ASP A 100 -22.64 9.05 2.48
C ASP A 100 -23.19 9.05 3.91
N ARG A 101 -23.64 10.23 4.37
CA ARG A 101 -24.19 10.43 5.71
C ARG A 101 -25.57 9.79 5.90
N ALA A 102 -26.32 9.55 4.83
CA ALA A 102 -27.66 8.98 4.92
C ALA A 102 -27.59 7.47 5.21
N THR A 103 -26.60 6.80 4.63
CA THR A 103 -26.39 5.36 4.77
C THR A 103 -25.27 5.00 5.75
N GLY A 104 -24.41 5.95 6.12
CA GLY A 104 -23.24 5.70 6.95
C GLY A 104 -22.09 4.99 6.24
N THR A 105 -22.14 4.92 4.90
CA THR A 105 -21.24 4.10 4.11
C THR A 105 -20.16 4.92 3.40
N PHE A 106 -18.98 4.32 3.28
CA PHE A 106 -17.88 4.81 2.47
C PHE A 106 -17.86 4.11 1.11
N SER A 107 -17.61 4.89 0.07
CA SER A 107 -17.45 4.40 -1.30
C SER A 107 -16.20 5.00 -1.93
N LYS A 108 -15.61 4.29 -2.90
CA LYS A 108 -14.50 4.83 -3.69
C LYS A 108 -15.04 5.97 -4.57
N ARG A 109 -14.33 7.08 -4.62
CA ARG A 109 -14.63 8.17 -5.57
C ARG A 109 -14.37 7.77 -7.01
#